data_AF-A0A7J7VT27-F1
#
_entry.id   AF-A0A7J7VT27-F1
#
_cell.length_a   1.000
_cell.length_b   1.000
_cell.length_c   1.000
_cell.angle_alpha   90.00
_cell.angle_beta   90.00
_cell.angle_gamma   90.00
#
_symmetry.space_group_name_H-M   'P 1'
#
loop_
_entity.id
_entity.type
_entity.pdbx_description
1 polymer ?
#
loop_
_entity_poly.entity_id
_entity_poly.type
_entity_poly.pdbx_seq_one_letter_code
_entity_poly.pdbx_strand_id
1 'polypeptide(L)'
;MDWKLEGSARETESDVLQEQEAILEDTGEDGLSDSFRLLQIDVECEHQEGETLPTGAAVWCSKNVQRKQRHWEKIVAAKKSKRKQEKERRKANRVENSGICPQHSKRFLRSLTKEKLLEAKHSGPRLCIDLSMTHHMSKKELSRLAGQIRRLYGSNKKADRPFWICLTGFATDSPLYEECLRINDGFSSYLLDVTEEDCFSLFPLETLVYLTPDSEHALEDVDLNKVYILGGLVDESIQKENSDLDQGSIDSAFLPAICSW
;
A
#
# COMPACT_ATOMS: atom_id res chain seq x y z
N MET A 1 52.24 -39.22 5.69
CA MET A 1 50.79 -38.98 5.78
C MET A 1 50.51 -38.60 7.20
N ASP A 2 50.06 -37.35 7.33
CA ASP A 2 50.30 -36.43 8.43
C ASP A 2 49.21 -36.43 9.50
N TRP A 3 49.71 -36.10 10.70
CA TRP A 3 49.13 -35.39 11.83
C TRP A 3 48.01 -35.99 12.71
N LYS A 4 48.38 -36.14 13.99
CA LYS A 4 47.54 -36.23 15.20
C LYS A 4 47.58 -34.89 15.93
N LEU A 5 46.42 -34.48 16.47
CA LEU A 5 46.17 -33.58 17.62
C LEU A 5 47.17 -32.45 17.95
N GLU A 6 46.65 -31.23 18.07
CA GLU A 6 46.75 -30.43 19.29
C GLU A 6 45.78 -29.25 19.25
N GLY A 7 45.05 -29.04 20.35
CA GLY A 7 44.27 -27.84 20.59
C GLY A 7 45.12 -26.74 21.24
N SER A 8 44.73 -25.49 21.05
CA SER A 8 45.12 -24.40 21.95
C SER A 8 44.15 -23.23 21.83
N ALA A 9 43.83 -22.70 23.00
CA ALA A 9 42.90 -21.63 23.29
C ALA A 9 43.33 -20.27 22.73
N ARG A 10 42.34 -19.39 22.51
CA ARG A 10 42.49 -17.95 22.76
C ARG A 10 41.23 -17.43 23.44
N GLU A 11 41.40 -17.07 24.71
CA GLU A 11 40.56 -16.15 25.46
C GLU A 11 40.76 -14.71 24.96
N THR A 12 39.70 -13.89 25.09
CA THR A 12 39.63 -12.43 25.37
C THR A 12 38.19 -11.99 25.05
N GLU A 13 37.26 -11.96 26.02
CA GLU A 13 36.93 -10.81 26.90
C GLU A 13 36.69 -9.50 26.11
N SER A 14 35.46 -9.01 25.93
CA SER A 14 34.48 -8.40 26.87
C SER A 14 34.65 -6.87 26.99
N ASP A 15 33.66 -6.14 26.47
CA ASP A 15 33.13 -4.82 26.94
C ASP A 15 31.97 -4.47 25.96
N VAL A 16 30.67 -4.42 26.26
CA VAL A 16 29.85 -3.86 27.36
C VAL A 16 29.87 -2.32 27.41
N LEU A 17 28.65 -1.78 27.48
CA LEU A 17 28.20 -0.37 27.63
C LEU A 17 27.96 0.37 26.30
N GLN A 18 26.88 1.10 26.08
CA GLN A 18 25.62 1.29 26.80
C GLN A 18 24.66 2.05 25.85
N GLU A 19 23.37 1.80 26.06
CA GLU A 19 22.24 2.74 25.93
C GLU A 19 22.45 4.10 25.25
N GLN A 20 21.67 4.33 24.19
CA GLN A 20 20.87 5.55 24.14
C GLN A 20 19.57 5.34 23.33
N GLU A 21 18.46 5.31 24.07
CA GLU A 21 17.14 5.69 23.57
C GLU A 21 17.22 7.09 22.97
N ALA A 22 16.90 7.21 21.68
CA ALA A 22 16.52 8.48 21.09
C ALA A 22 15.13 8.31 20.49
N ILE A 23 14.15 8.74 21.27
CA ILE A 23 12.80 9.07 20.84
C ILE A 23 12.94 10.16 19.77
N LEU A 24 12.79 9.78 18.50
CA LEU A 24 12.59 10.74 17.42
C LEU A 24 11.10 10.77 17.11
N GLU A 25 10.47 11.80 17.67
CA GLU A 25 9.15 12.27 17.25
C GLU A 25 9.23 12.65 15.76
N ASP A 26 8.64 11.81 14.90
CA ASP A 26 8.45 12.12 13.49
C ASP A 26 7.44 13.26 13.37
N THR A 27 7.98 14.47 13.40
CA THR A 27 7.26 15.71 13.17
C THR A 27 7.04 15.78 11.66
N GLY A 28 5.89 15.28 11.23
CA GLY A 28 5.45 15.32 9.84
C GLY A 28 5.20 16.75 9.38
N GLU A 29 6.28 17.43 9.00
CA GLU A 29 6.29 18.61 8.14
C GLU A 29 7.26 18.31 7.00
N ASP A 30 6.72 17.97 5.83
CA ASP A 30 7.18 18.48 4.52
C ASP A 30 6.41 17.81 3.37
N GLY A 31 5.09 18.04 3.36
CA GLY A 31 4.25 17.90 2.17
C GLY A 31 3.97 19.24 1.48
N LEU A 32 4.74 20.28 1.81
CA LEU A 32 4.53 21.64 1.30
C LEU A 32 5.46 22.00 0.13
N SER A 33 6.54 21.27 -0.11
CA SER A 33 7.58 21.67 -1.09
C SER A 33 7.07 21.75 -2.55
N ASP A 34 6.25 20.83 -3.01
CA ASP A 34 5.89 20.76 -4.44
C ASP A 34 4.75 21.71 -4.86
N SER A 35 3.96 22.21 -3.92
CA SER A 35 2.93 23.22 -4.22
C SER A 35 3.47 24.66 -4.12
N PHE A 36 4.68 24.86 -3.58
CA PHE A 36 5.31 26.19 -3.46
C PHE A 36 6.04 26.61 -4.75
N ARG A 37 6.46 25.66 -5.59
CA ARG A 37 7.18 25.96 -6.84
C ARG A 37 6.31 26.56 -7.95
N LEU A 38 4.98 26.56 -7.82
CA LEU A 38 4.08 26.98 -8.91
C LEU A 38 3.62 28.45 -8.83
N LEU A 39 4.16 29.26 -7.92
CA LEU A 39 3.79 30.68 -7.77
C LEU A 39 4.97 31.62 -7.45
N GLN A 40 6.18 31.34 -7.99
CA GLN A 40 7.10 32.42 -8.31
C GLN A 40 6.73 32.92 -9.71
N ILE A 41 5.87 33.93 -9.77
CA ILE A 41 5.83 34.81 -10.93
C ILE A 41 6.93 35.83 -10.68
N ASP A 42 8.06 35.66 -11.34
CA ASP A 42 9.10 36.67 -11.41
C ASP A 42 8.48 37.96 -11.96
N VAL A 43 8.39 38.97 -11.11
CA VAL A 43 8.15 40.35 -11.54
C VAL A 43 9.53 40.91 -11.87
N GLU A 44 10.03 40.58 -13.05
CA GLU A 44 11.14 41.30 -13.66
C GLU A 44 10.61 42.68 -14.05
N CYS A 45 10.84 43.66 -13.18
CA CYS A 45 10.61 45.06 -13.46
C CYS A 45 11.88 45.60 -14.11
N GLU A 46 11.90 45.68 -15.44
CA GLU A 46 13.00 46.35 -16.14
C GLU A 46 13.15 47.79 -15.62
N HIS A 47 14.34 48.07 -15.08
CA HIS A 47 14.76 49.41 -14.71
C HIS A 47 15.18 50.16 -15.98
N GLN A 48 14.43 51.19 -16.35
CA GLN A 48 15.00 52.32 -17.10
C GLN A 48 15.09 53.52 -16.17
N GLU A 49 16.33 54.00 -16.01
CA GLU A 49 16.70 55.16 -15.23
C GLU A 49 16.03 56.43 -15.77
N GLY A 50 15.37 57.18 -14.89
CA GLY A 50 14.75 58.47 -15.18
C GLY A 50 14.10 59.03 -13.92
N GLU A 51 14.56 60.19 -13.48
CA GLU A 51 14.47 60.74 -12.13
C GLU A 51 13.08 61.02 -11.53
N THR A 52 13.10 61.14 -10.19
CA THR A 52 12.14 61.73 -9.25
C THR A 52 11.02 60.85 -8.67
N LEU A 53 11.20 60.50 -7.39
CA LEU A 53 10.19 59.92 -6.51
C LEU A 53 9.00 60.88 -6.31
N PRO A 54 7.77 60.32 -6.26
CA PRO A 54 6.83 60.67 -5.21
C PRO A 54 6.39 59.44 -4.41
N THR A 55 6.34 59.62 -3.10
CA THR A 55 5.76 58.75 -2.08
C THR A 55 4.42 58.15 -2.50
N GLY A 56 4.33 56.81 -2.52
CA GLY A 56 3.05 56.08 -2.62
C GLY A 56 2.90 55.14 -3.82
N ALA A 57 3.93 54.36 -4.18
CA ALA A 57 3.79 53.32 -5.21
C ALA A 57 3.18 52.05 -4.61
N ALA A 58 1.85 52.02 -4.47
CA ALA A 58 1.12 50.76 -4.31
C ALA A 58 1.32 49.93 -5.58
N VAL A 59 2.08 48.83 -5.47
CA VAL A 59 2.34 47.88 -6.56
C VAL A 59 1.02 47.46 -7.21
N TRP A 60 0.77 47.97 -8.42
CA TRP A 60 -0.44 47.67 -9.18
C TRP A 60 -0.33 46.27 -9.77
N CYS A 61 -0.55 45.28 -8.93
CA CYS A 61 -0.74 43.90 -9.35
C CYS A 61 -1.95 43.82 -10.30
N SER A 62 -1.77 43.29 -11.51
CA SER A 62 -2.80 43.20 -12.55
C SER A 62 -4.11 42.62 -12.00
N LYS A 63 -5.26 43.14 -12.46
CA LYS A 63 -6.61 42.71 -12.03
C LYS A 63 -6.79 41.18 -12.10
N ASN A 64 -6.08 40.50 -12.99
CA ASN A 64 -6.09 39.04 -13.13
C ASN A 64 -5.35 38.30 -12.00
N VAL A 65 -4.23 38.85 -11.53
CA VAL A 65 -3.45 38.27 -10.43
C VAL A 65 -4.21 38.43 -9.11
N GLN A 66 -4.84 39.60 -8.88
CA GLN A 66 -5.71 39.79 -7.72
C GLN A 66 -6.93 38.84 -7.72
N ARG A 67 -7.50 38.54 -8.90
CA ARG A 67 -8.59 37.54 -9.04
C ARG A 67 -8.11 36.13 -8.69
N LYS A 68 -6.94 35.71 -9.17
CA LYS A 68 -6.34 34.40 -8.83
C LYS A 68 -6.06 34.29 -7.33
N GLN A 69 -5.51 35.34 -6.72
CA GLN A 69 -5.23 35.40 -5.28
C GLN A 69 -6.51 35.23 -4.45
N ARG A 70 -7.55 36.01 -4.73
CA ARG A 70 -8.85 35.91 -4.02
C ARG A 70 -9.51 34.54 -4.23
N HIS A 71 -9.36 33.94 -5.39
CA HIS A 71 -9.88 32.60 -5.66
C HIS A 71 -9.12 31.53 -4.86
N TRP A 72 -7.79 31.61 -4.81
CA TRP A 72 -6.96 30.73 -3.99
C TRP A 72 -7.30 30.85 -2.50
N GLU A 73 -7.43 32.07 -1.98
CA GLU A 73 -7.84 32.34 -0.59
C GLU A 73 -9.21 31.72 -0.27
N LYS A 74 -10.17 31.81 -1.19
CA LYS A 74 -11.48 31.15 -1.05
C LYS A 74 -11.35 29.62 -1.01
N ILE A 75 -10.51 29.03 -1.86
CA ILE A 75 -10.26 27.58 -1.86
C ILE A 75 -9.62 27.13 -0.55
N VAL A 76 -8.61 27.85 -0.07
CA VAL A 76 -7.91 27.55 1.18
C VAL A 76 -8.86 27.68 2.37
N ALA A 77 -9.65 28.76 2.43
CA ALA A 77 -10.66 28.98 3.46
C ALA A 77 -11.75 27.88 3.43
N ALA A 78 -12.22 27.49 2.25
CA ALA A 78 -13.19 26.41 2.09
C ALA A 78 -12.63 25.05 2.53
N LYS A 79 -11.36 24.74 2.21
CA LYS A 79 -10.66 23.54 2.70
C LYS A 79 -10.51 23.55 4.23
N LYS A 80 -10.14 24.69 4.83
CA LYS A 80 -10.00 24.85 6.29
C LYS A 80 -11.34 24.70 7.00
N SER A 81 -12.41 25.29 6.46
CA SER A 81 -13.78 25.16 6.95
C SER A 81 -14.28 23.71 6.88
N LYS A 82 -14.09 23.03 5.75
CA LYS A 82 -14.43 21.60 5.61
C LYS A 82 -13.68 20.72 6.62
N ARG A 83 -12.39 20.97 6.85
CA ARG A 83 -11.60 20.23 7.87
C ARG A 83 -12.15 20.46 9.29
N LYS A 84 -12.58 21.69 9.61
CA LYS A 84 -13.19 22.02 10.91
C LYS A 84 -14.54 21.33 11.09
N GLN A 85 -15.41 21.42 10.09
CA GLN A 85 -16.73 20.77 10.09
C GLN A 85 -16.62 19.25 10.21
N GLU A 86 -15.68 18.61 9.50
CA GLU A 86 -15.45 17.17 9.63
C GLU A 86 -14.91 16.78 11.02
N LYS A 87 -14.06 17.62 11.63
CA LYS A 87 -13.56 17.41 12.99
C LYS A 87 -14.69 17.53 14.02
N GLU A 88 -15.59 18.49 13.84
CA GLU A 88 -16.77 18.68 14.70
C GLU A 88 -17.77 17.53 14.51
N ARG A 89 -18.05 17.10 13.28
CA ARG A 89 -18.88 15.92 12.98
C ARG A 89 -18.33 14.65 13.62
N ARG A 90 -17.02 14.43 13.56
CA ARG A 90 -16.35 13.29 14.23
C ARG A 90 -16.45 13.36 15.75
N LYS A 91 -16.43 14.57 16.35
CA LYS A 91 -16.64 14.76 17.78
C LYS A 91 -18.09 14.51 18.18
N ALA A 92 -19.05 15.01 17.42
CA ALA A 92 -20.48 14.77 17.64
C ALA A 92 -20.81 13.27 17.58
N ASN A 93 -20.35 12.57 16.54
CA ASN A 93 -20.52 11.11 16.42
C ASN A 93 -19.85 10.33 17.56
N ARG A 94 -18.77 10.84 18.17
CA ARG A 94 -18.14 10.19 19.34
C ARG A 94 -18.98 10.31 20.61
N VAL A 95 -19.65 11.45 20.79
CA VAL A 95 -20.51 11.69 21.95
C VAL A 95 -21.80 10.88 21.83
N GLU A 96 -22.41 10.88 20.64
CA GLU A 96 -23.65 10.16 20.34
C GLU A 96 -23.51 8.63 20.43
N ASN A 97 -22.39 8.06 19.94
CA ASN A 97 -22.14 6.61 20.01
C ASN A 97 -21.48 6.13 21.32
N SER A 98 -21.36 6.97 22.35
CA SER A 98 -20.71 6.59 23.62
C SER A 98 -21.56 5.68 24.53
N GLY A 99 -22.85 5.50 24.22
CA GLY A 99 -23.79 4.79 25.08
C GLY A 99 -23.89 3.26 24.91
N ILE A 100 -23.28 2.64 23.90
CA ILE A 100 -23.63 1.24 23.53
C ILE A 100 -22.43 0.26 23.43
N CYS A 101 -21.17 0.68 23.46
CA CYS A 101 -20.05 -0.27 23.43
C CYS A 101 -18.76 0.33 24.01
N PRO A 102 -17.90 -0.43 24.73
CA PRO A 102 -16.58 0.07 25.12
C PRO A 102 -15.81 0.50 23.89
N GLN A 103 -15.60 1.80 23.70
CA GLN A 103 -14.78 2.30 22.61
C GLN A 103 -13.32 1.96 22.89
N HIS A 104 -12.89 0.80 22.41
CA HIS A 104 -11.51 0.39 22.50
C HIS A 104 -10.58 1.41 21.83
N SER A 105 -9.40 1.60 22.42
CA SER A 105 -8.41 2.52 21.86
C SER A 105 -8.02 2.10 20.43
N LYS A 106 -7.64 3.07 19.59
CA LYS A 106 -7.14 2.79 18.24
C LYS A 106 -5.95 1.82 18.26
N ARG A 107 -5.11 1.88 19.31
CA ARG A 107 -3.99 0.97 19.51
C ARG A 107 -4.48 -0.47 19.76
N PHE A 108 -5.47 -0.63 20.64
CA PHE A 108 -6.07 -1.94 20.92
C PHE A 108 -6.67 -2.58 19.66
N LEU A 109 -7.48 -1.84 18.89
CA LEU A 109 -8.08 -2.35 17.66
C LEU A 109 -7.03 -2.76 16.62
N ARG A 110 -5.91 -2.03 16.54
CA ARG A 110 -4.78 -2.38 15.67
C ARG A 110 -4.11 -3.68 16.13
N SER A 111 -3.89 -3.85 17.44
CA SER A 111 -3.33 -5.09 18.00
C SER A 111 -4.23 -6.28 17.72
N LEU A 112 -5.54 -6.16 17.95
CA LEU A 112 -6.51 -7.21 17.65
C LEU A 112 -6.52 -7.57 16.16
N THR A 113 -6.44 -6.58 15.27
CA THR A 113 -6.34 -6.83 13.83
C THR A 113 -5.06 -7.58 13.47
N LYS A 114 -3.93 -7.22 14.10
CA LYS A 114 -2.64 -7.88 13.88
C LYS A 114 -2.68 -9.33 14.36
N GLU A 115 -3.21 -9.57 15.55
CA GLU A 115 -3.40 -10.92 16.12
C GLU A 115 -4.24 -11.78 15.20
N LYS A 116 -5.40 -11.29 14.75
CA LYS A 116 -6.27 -11.99 13.81
C LYS A 116 -5.59 -12.37 12.48
N LEU A 117 -4.73 -11.49 11.94
CA LEU A 117 -3.96 -11.80 10.74
C LEU A 117 -2.88 -12.86 10.99
N LEU A 118 -2.21 -12.81 12.15
CA LEU A 118 -1.21 -13.80 12.52
C LEU A 118 -1.86 -15.17 12.82
N GLU A 119 -3.05 -15.19 13.40
CA GLU A 119 -3.83 -16.42 13.57
C GLU A 119 -4.15 -17.05 12.21
N ALA A 120 -4.58 -16.23 11.24
CA ALA A 120 -4.82 -16.71 9.88
C ALA A 120 -3.58 -17.33 9.22
N LYS A 121 -2.36 -16.93 9.60
CA LYS A 121 -1.12 -17.59 9.13
C LYS A 121 -1.11 -19.08 9.47
N HIS A 122 -1.67 -19.46 10.61
CA HIS A 122 -1.61 -20.81 11.13
C HIS A 122 -2.86 -21.63 10.82
N SER A 123 -4.04 -21.01 10.80
CA SER A 123 -5.33 -21.71 10.69
C SER A 123 -6.27 -21.16 9.61
N GLY A 124 -5.89 -20.06 8.97
CA GLY A 124 -6.70 -19.41 7.94
C GLY A 124 -6.51 -20.07 6.57
N PRO A 125 -7.49 -19.90 5.66
CA PRO A 125 -7.32 -20.31 4.27
C PRO A 125 -6.20 -19.49 3.61
N ARG A 126 -5.50 -20.09 2.65
CA ARG A 126 -4.36 -19.45 1.97
C ARG A 126 -4.78 -18.88 0.63
N LEU A 127 -4.39 -17.63 0.40
CA LEU A 127 -4.60 -16.93 -0.87
C LEU A 127 -3.24 -16.55 -1.44
N CYS A 128 -2.93 -17.08 -2.61
CA CYS A 128 -1.73 -16.80 -3.37
C CYS A 128 -2.05 -15.81 -4.48
N ILE A 129 -1.24 -14.76 -4.62
CA ILE A 129 -1.28 -13.87 -5.77
C ILE A 129 -0.06 -14.18 -6.61
N ASP A 130 -0.29 -14.76 -7.79
CA ASP A 130 0.74 -15.13 -8.75
C ASP A 130 1.20 -13.89 -9.53
N LEU A 131 2.41 -13.41 -9.24
CA LEU A 131 3.00 -12.21 -9.84
C LEU A 131 4.09 -12.54 -10.88
N SER A 132 4.16 -13.79 -11.33
CA SER A 132 5.13 -14.26 -12.34
C SER A 132 5.04 -13.48 -13.67
N MET A 133 3.84 -13.06 -14.07
CA MET A 133 3.59 -12.37 -15.34
C MET A 133 3.83 -10.85 -15.30
N THR A 134 4.36 -10.32 -14.20
CA THR A 134 4.48 -8.86 -14.02
C THR A 134 5.42 -8.17 -15.00
N HIS A 135 6.37 -8.91 -15.58
CA HIS A 135 7.29 -8.42 -16.60
C HIS A 135 6.62 -8.06 -17.94
N HIS A 136 5.40 -8.54 -18.19
CA HIS A 136 4.62 -8.20 -19.39
C HIS A 136 3.77 -6.93 -19.22
N MET A 137 3.71 -6.35 -18.03
CA MET A 137 2.89 -5.17 -17.76
C MET A 137 3.65 -3.86 -17.96
N SER A 138 2.95 -2.86 -18.47
CA SER A 138 3.43 -1.48 -18.48
C SER A 138 3.50 -0.92 -17.06
N LYS A 139 4.29 0.15 -16.88
CA LYS A 139 4.36 0.86 -15.59
C LYS A 139 2.99 1.31 -15.07
N LYS A 140 2.07 1.65 -15.96
CA LYS A 140 0.72 2.11 -15.61
C LYS A 140 -0.14 0.95 -15.09
N GLU A 141 0.02 -0.25 -15.65
CA GLU A 141 -0.62 -1.48 -15.20
C GLU A 141 -0.03 -1.95 -13.86
N LEU A 142 1.30 -1.95 -13.72
CA LEU A 142 1.99 -2.22 -12.45
C LEU A 142 1.48 -1.31 -11.32
N SER A 143 1.32 -0.02 -11.61
CA SER A 143 0.77 0.95 -10.66
C SER A 143 -0.66 0.61 -10.22
N ARG A 144 -1.49 0.11 -11.15
CA ARG A 144 -2.85 -0.35 -10.82
C ARG A 144 -2.84 -1.63 -10.00
N LEU A 145 -1.98 -2.59 -10.35
CA LEU A 145 -1.83 -3.84 -9.61
C LEU A 145 -1.36 -3.58 -8.17
N ALA A 146 -0.34 -2.73 -7.97
CA ALA A 146 0.07 -2.29 -6.64
C ALA A 146 -1.09 -1.63 -5.86
N GLY A 147 -1.94 -0.88 -6.55
CA GLY A 147 -3.18 -0.35 -5.99
C GLY A 147 -4.23 -1.43 -5.65
N GLN A 148 -4.33 -2.52 -6.42
CA GLN A 148 -5.18 -3.68 -6.13
C GLN A 148 -4.66 -4.45 -4.93
N ILE A 149 -3.35 -4.69 -4.82
CA ILE A 149 -2.70 -5.34 -3.67
C ILE A 149 -2.98 -4.55 -2.38
N ARG A 150 -2.90 -3.21 -2.40
CA ARG A 150 -3.33 -2.37 -1.27
C ARG A 150 -4.76 -2.67 -0.86
N ARG A 151 -5.69 -2.68 -1.83
CA ARG A 151 -7.12 -2.87 -1.57
C ARG A 151 -7.39 -4.28 -1.04
N LEU A 152 -6.75 -5.29 -1.61
CA LEU A 152 -6.79 -6.67 -1.16
C LEU A 152 -6.41 -6.77 0.31
N TYR A 153 -5.22 -6.31 0.68
CA TYR A 153 -4.76 -6.35 2.07
C TYR A 153 -5.66 -5.53 3.01
N GLY A 154 -6.10 -4.35 2.56
CA GLY A 154 -7.03 -3.49 3.29
C GLY A 154 -8.40 -4.13 3.54
N SER A 155 -8.91 -4.91 2.58
CA SER A 155 -10.15 -5.67 2.70
C SER A 155 -9.96 -6.87 3.63
N ASN A 156 -8.88 -7.63 3.44
CA ASN A 156 -8.56 -8.81 4.24
C ASN A 156 -8.46 -8.48 5.74
N LYS A 157 -7.83 -7.36 6.10
CA LYS A 157 -7.80 -6.86 7.49
C LYS A 157 -9.18 -6.71 8.14
N LYS A 158 -10.17 -6.33 7.34
CA LYS A 158 -11.54 -6.09 7.80
C LYS A 158 -12.39 -7.36 7.80
N ALA A 159 -12.00 -8.38 7.03
CA ALA A 159 -12.72 -9.64 6.97
C ALA A 159 -12.79 -10.30 8.35
N ASP A 160 -13.94 -10.89 8.68
CA ASP A 160 -14.11 -11.60 9.95
C ASP A 160 -13.18 -12.81 10.02
N ARG A 161 -13.01 -13.51 8.90
CA ARG A 161 -12.07 -14.61 8.70
C ARG A 161 -11.08 -14.22 7.59
N PRO A 162 -9.92 -13.63 7.93
CA PRO A 162 -8.94 -13.26 6.91
C PRO A 162 -8.26 -14.50 6.32
N PHE A 163 -7.85 -14.37 5.06
CA PHE A 163 -6.91 -15.28 4.43
C PHE A 163 -5.49 -14.98 4.91
N TRP A 164 -4.62 -15.99 4.93
CA TRP A 164 -3.19 -15.76 4.89
C TRP A 164 -2.77 -15.51 3.44
N ILE A 165 -2.30 -14.29 3.16
CA ILE A 165 -1.93 -13.87 1.81
C ILE A 165 -0.45 -14.21 1.56
N CYS A 166 -0.16 -14.75 0.39
CA CYS A 166 1.18 -14.96 -0.15
C CYS A 166 1.30 -14.25 -1.50
N LEU A 167 2.36 -13.48 -1.70
CA LEU A 167 2.75 -12.89 -2.97
C LEU A 167 3.92 -13.71 -3.53
N THR A 168 3.69 -14.42 -4.63
CA THR A 168 4.67 -15.35 -5.26
C THR A 168 5.15 -14.79 -6.59
N GLY A 169 6.34 -15.21 -7.04
CA GLY A 169 6.97 -14.62 -8.23
C GLY A 169 7.27 -13.12 -8.04
N PHE A 170 7.49 -12.68 -6.80
CA PHE A 170 7.56 -11.27 -6.44
C PHE A 170 8.93 -10.90 -5.85
N ALA A 171 9.83 -10.48 -6.73
CA ALA A 171 11.16 -10.03 -6.36
C ALA A 171 11.16 -8.64 -5.71
N THR A 172 11.98 -8.47 -4.67
CA THR A 172 12.05 -7.23 -3.89
C THR A 172 12.77 -6.08 -4.61
N ASP A 173 13.44 -6.37 -5.71
CA ASP A 173 14.05 -5.42 -6.65
C ASP A 173 13.20 -5.22 -7.92
N SER A 174 11.99 -5.77 -7.97
CA SER A 174 11.11 -5.65 -9.14
C SER A 174 10.49 -4.25 -9.28
N PRO A 175 10.16 -3.81 -10.51
CA PRO A 175 9.40 -2.58 -10.73
C PRO A 175 8.04 -2.56 -10.02
N LEU A 176 7.41 -3.73 -9.84
CA LEU A 176 6.16 -3.84 -9.07
C LEU A 176 6.40 -3.54 -7.58
N TYR A 177 7.51 -4.00 -7.01
CA TYR A 177 7.84 -3.76 -5.61
C TYR A 177 8.05 -2.27 -5.34
N GLU A 178 8.76 -1.57 -6.23
CA GLU A 178 8.91 -0.11 -6.19
C GLU A 178 7.54 0.60 -6.23
N GLU A 179 6.65 0.18 -7.13
CA GLU A 179 5.30 0.74 -7.21
C GLU A 179 4.48 0.45 -5.94
N CYS A 180 4.65 -0.71 -5.31
CA CYS A 180 3.99 -1.06 -4.05
C CYS A 180 4.42 -0.15 -2.91
N LEU A 181 5.73 0.12 -2.77
CA LEU A 181 6.27 1.07 -1.80
C LEU A 181 5.78 2.50 -2.09
N ARG A 182 5.88 2.95 -3.35
CA ARG A 182 5.49 4.30 -3.76
C ARG A 182 4.01 4.62 -3.51
N ILE A 183 3.13 3.65 -3.72
CA ILE A 183 1.68 3.83 -3.57
C ILE A 183 1.23 3.63 -2.12
N ASN A 184 2.02 2.89 -1.33
CA ASN A 184 1.66 2.45 0.00
C ASN A 184 2.86 2.55 0.96
N ASP A 185 3.00 3.68 1.67
CA ASP A 185 4.06 3.89 2.69
C ASP A 185 4.18 2.76 3.73
N GLY A 186 3.10 2.00 3.97
CA GLY A 186 3.08 0.88 4.90
C GLY A 186 3.30 -0.50 4.30
N PHE A 187 3.63 -0.63 3.00
CA PHE A 187 3.70 -1.92 2.31
C PHE A 187 4.68 -2.90 2.98
N SER A 188 5.87 -2.42 3.33
CA SER A 188 6.90 -3.21 4.04
C SER A 188 6.46 -3.72 5.41
N SER A 189 5.39 -3.15 5.98
CA SER A 189 4.81 -3.56 7.26
C SER A 189 3.59 -4.51 7.12
N TYR A 190 3.26 -4.94 5.90
CA TYR A 190 2.15 -5.86 5.68
C TYR A 190 2.46 -7.23 6.29
N LEU A 191 1.45 -7.85 6.91
CA LEU A 191 1.54 -9.21 7.45
C LEU A 191 1.02 -10.17 6.40
N LEU A 192 1.92 -10.55 5.51
CA LEU A 192 1.75 -11.51 4.43
C LEU A 192 3.12 -12.14 4.13
N ASP A 193 3.16 -13.23 3.38
CA ASP A 193 4.43 -13.78 2.88
C ASP A 193 4.75 -13.18 1.50
N VAL A 194 6.02 -12.83 1.27
CA VAL A 194 6.55 -12.40 -0.03
C VAL A 194 7.68 -13.35 -0.41
N THR A 195 7.66 -13.84 -1.64
CA THR A 195 8.70 -14.72 -2.17
C THR A 195 8.86 -14.55 -3.67
N GLU A 196 10.08 -14.75 -4.14
CA GLU A 196 10.43 -14.76 -5.57
C GLU A 196 10.09 -16.09 -6.22
N GLU A 197 9.92 -17.13 -5.40
CA GLU A 197 9.55 -18.47 -5.87
C GLU A 197 8.11 -18.49 -6.42
N ASP A 198 7.91 -19.38 -7.38
CA ASP A 198 6.61 -19.61 -7.99
C ASP A 198 5.69 -20.46 -7.07
N CYS A 199 4.38 -20.23 -7.16
CA CYS A 199 3.39 -20.90 -6.32
C CYS A 199 3.36 -22.43 -6.48
N PHE A 200 3.66 -22.96 -7.68
CA PHE A 200 3.74 -24.38 -7.99
C PHE A 200 4.97 -25.05 -7.36
N SER A 201 5.99 -24.27 -6.99
CA SER A 201 7.19 -24.78 -6.30
C SER A 201 7.04 -24.78 -4.78
N LEU A 202 6.21 -23.87 -4.25
CA LEU A 202 6.03 -23.66 -2.81
C LEU A 202 5.00 -24.60 -2.18
N PHE A 203 4.01 -25.05 -2.96
CA PHE A 203 2.88 -25.82 -2.46
C PHE A 203 2.69 -27.12 -3.26
N PRO A 204 2.22 -28.21 -2.63
CA PRO A 204 1.88 -29.43 -3.35
C PRO A 204 0.77 -29.16 -4.37
N LEU A 205 0.94 -29.64 -5.61
CA LEU A 205 0.04 -29.36 -6.73
C LEU A 205 -1.41 -29.73 -6.44
N GLU A 206 -1.64 -30.84 -5.73
CA GLU A 206 -2.95 -31.34 -5.34
C GLU A 206 -3.70 -30.41 -4.36
N THR A 207 -2.98 -29.48 -3.73
CA THR A 207 -3.58 -28.48 -2.83
C THR A 207 -3.95 -27.19 -3.55
N LEU A 208 -3.47 -26.98 -4.76
CA LEU A 208 -3.63 -25.72 -5.49
C LEU A 208 -4.97 -25.68 -6.23
N VAL A 209 -5.65 -24.54 -6.15
CA VAL A 209 -6.85 -24.24 -6.92
C VAL A 209 -6.66 -22.91 -7.62
N TYR A 210 -6.53 -22.92 -8.95
CA TYR A 210 -6.38 -21.68 -9.73
C TYR A 210 -7.74 -21.05 -9.99
N LEU A 211 -7.93 -19.82 -9.53
CA LEU A 211 -9.17 -19.08 -9.72
C LEU A 211 -9.14 -18.34 -11.06
N THR A 212 -9.86 -18.88 -12.04
CA THR A 212 -9.91 -18.37 -13.41
C THR A 212 -11.35 -18.34 -13.92
N PRO A 213 -11.77 -17.29 -14.65
CA PRO A 213 -13.11 -17.22 -15.23
C PRO A 213 -13.36 -18.32 -16.27
N ASP A 214 -12.31 -18.91 -16.85
CA ASP A 214 -12.42 -19.92 -17.90
C ASP A 214 -12.61 -21.34 -17.37
N SER A 215 -12.66 -21.52 -16.05
CA SER A 215 -12.89 -22.83 -15.44
C SER A 215 -14.32 -23.32 -15.66
N GLU A 216 -14.51 -24.64 -15.79
CA GLU A 216 -15.82 -25.27 -15.85
C GLU A 216 -16.44 -25.49 -14.46
N HIS A 217 -15.65 -25.39 -13.38
CA HIS A 217 -16.07 -25.71 -12.02
C HIS A 217 -16.31 -24.45 -11.19
N ALA A 218 -17.48 -24.32 -10.57
CA ALA A 218 -17.76 -23.19 -9.68
C ALA A 218 -17.11 -23.40 -8.31
N LEU A 219 -16.50 -22.36 -7.75
CA LEU A 219 -16.07 -22.39 -6.35
C LEU A 219 -17.29 -22.24 -5.43
N GLU A 220 -17.69 -23.32 -4.76
CA GLU A 220 -18.82 -23.32 -3.82
C GLU A 220 -18.41 -22.89 -2.42
N ASP A 221 -17.34 -23.49 -1.89
CA ASP A 221 -16.84 -23.27 -0.54
C ASP A 221 -15.31 -23.13 -0.50
N VAL A 222 -14.81 -22.50 0.57
CA VAL A 222 -13.37 -22.31 0.82
C VAL A 222 -12.87 -23.39 1.78
N ASP A 223 -12.06 -24.33 1.27
CA ASP A 223 -11.36 -25.35 2.05
C ASP A 223 -10.08 -24.77 2.67
N LEU A 224 -9.86 -25.07 3.95
CA LEU A 224 -8.69 -24.63 4.70
C LEU A 224 -7.41 -25.38 4.32
N ASN A 225 -7.53 -26.55 3.70
CA ASN A 225 -6.39 -27.37 3.26
C ASN A 225 -5.94 -27.06 1.84
N LYS A 226 -6.68 -26.20 1.11
CA LYS A 226 -6.38 -25.77 -0.24
C LYS A 226 -5.70 -24.39 -0.25
N VAL A 227 -4.96 -24.13 -1.32
CA VAL A 227 -4.36 -22.84 -1.62
C VAL A 227 -5.01 -22.28 -2.88
N TYR A 228 -5.67 -21.14 -2.73
CA TYR A 228 -6.36 -20.49 -3.84
C TYR A 228 -5.40 -19.51 -4.52
N ILE A 229 -5.27 -19.61 -5.84
CA ILE A 229 -4.36 -18.77 -6.63
C ILE A 229 -5.17 -17.77 -7.45
N LEU A 230 -4.78 -16.51 -7.40
CA LEU A 230 -5.25 -15.46 -8.32
C LEU A 230 -4.09 -14.96 -9.16
N GLY A 231 -4.29 -14.89 -10.47
CA GLY A 231 -3.35 -14.23 -11.38
C GLY A 231 -3.24 -12.73 -11.07
N GLY A 232 -2.06 -12.28 -10.70
CA GLY A 232 -1.72 -10.88 -10.46
C GLY A 232 -1.42 -10.14 -11.76
N LEU A 233 -2.40 -10.08 -12.66
CA LEU A 233 -2.29 -9.47 -13.98
C LEU A 233 -3.29 -8.31 -14.13
N VAL A 234 -2.86 -7.25 -14.81
CA VAL A 234 -3.71 -6.15 -15.26
C VAL A 234 -3.45 -5.93 -16.74
N ASP A 235 -4.44 -6.24 -17.57
CA ASP A 235 -4.38 -6.01 -19.02
C ASP A 235 -5.31 -4.83 -19.39
N GLU A 236 -4.75 -3.76 -19.95
CA GLU A 236 -5.53 -2.66 -20.51
C GLU A 236 -6.05 -2.92 -21.93
N SER A 237 -5.54 -3.97 -22.59
CA SER A 237 -5.93 -4.34 -23.94
C SER A 237 -6.91 -5.50 -23.92
N ILE A 238 -8.04 -5.36 -24.63
CA ILE A 238 -8.88 -6.51 -24.96
C ILE A 238 -8.18 -7.24 -26.11
N GLN A 239 -7.04 -7.87 -25.84
CA GLN A 239 -6.55 -8.91 -26.72
C GLN A 239 -7.16 -10.20 -26.19
N LYS A 240 -8.09 -10.76 -26.96
CA LYS A 240 -8.50 -12.16 -26.80
C LYS A 240 -7.32 -13.02 -27.23
N GLU A 241 -6.25 -13.02 -26.44
CA GLU A 241 -5.28 -14.07 -26.50
C GLU A 241 -5.82 -15.16 -25.58
N ASN A 242 -6.06 -16.33 -26.16
CA ASN A 242 -6.39 -17.51 -25.37
C ASN A 242 -5.26 -17.68 -24.37
N SER A 243 -5.52 -17.40 -23.10
CA SER A 243 -4.68 -17.89 -22.02
C SER A 243 -4.85 -19.41 -22.02
N ASP A 244 -4.10 -20.07 -22.91
CA ASP A 244 -3.91 -21.51 -22.92
C ASP A 244 -3.16 -21.85 -21.62
N LEU A 245 -3.91 -21.91 -20.51
CA LEU A 245 -3.54 -22.63 -19.32
C LEU A 245 -3.59 -24.13 -19.69
N ASP A 246 -2.63 -24.58 -20.50
CA ASP A 246 -2.38 -26.01 -20.70
C ASP A 246 -1.65 -26.53 -19.47
N GLN A 247 -2.38 -26.61 -18.36
CA GLN A 247 -1.95 -27.17 -17.08
C GLN A 247 -2.91 -28.29 -16.71
N GLY A 248 -2.86 -29.38 -17.49
CA GLY A 248 -3.67 -30.60 -17.34
C GLY A 248 -3.47 -31.40 -16.05
N SER A 249 -3.15 -30.77 -14.91
CA SER A 249 -3.02 -31.43 -13.61
C SER A 249 -3.41 -30.59 -12.40
N ILE A 250 -3.85 -29.34 -12.55
CA ILE A 250 -4.19 -28.48 -11.41
C ILE A 250 -5.68 -28.21 -11.37
N ASP A 251 -6.28 -28.29 -10.18
CA ASP A 251 -7.69 -27.92 -10.00
C ASP A 251 -7.87 -26.44 -10.36
N SER A 252 -8.91 -26.13 -11.13
CA SER A 252 -9.31 -24.75 -11.41
C SER A 252 -10.75 -24.54 -10.99
N ALA A 253 -11.09 -23.31 -10.59
CA ALA A 253 -12.47 -22.94 -10.31
C ALA A 253 -12.75 -21.50 -10.72
N PHE A 254 -13.96 -21.20 -11.18
CA PHE A 254 -14.43 -19.83 -11.38
C PHE A 254 -15.19 -19.36 -10.14
N LEU A 255 -15.12 -18.05 -9.85
CA LEU A 255 -15.93 -17.46 -8.81
C LEU A 255 -17.37 -17.30 -9.33
N PRO A 256 -18.38 -17.95 -8.72
CA PRO A 256 -19.76 -17.77 -9.16
C PRO A 256 -20.14 -16.30 -9.05
N ALA A 257 -20.70 -15.75 -10.12
CA ALA A 257 -21.26 -14.41 -10.07
C ALA A 257 -22.33 -14.39 -8.98
N ILE A 258 -22.12 -13.60 -7.93
CA ILE A 258 -23.15 -13.34 -6.95
C ILE A 258 -24.22 -12.53 -7.68
N CYS A 259 -25.23 -13.21 -8.23
CA CYS A 259 -26.48 -12.60 -8.64
C CYS A 259 -27.15 -12.09 -7.35
N SER A 260 -26.82 -10.83 -7.01
CA SER A 260 -27.54 -9.86 -6.19
C SER A 260 -28.57 -10.37 -5.16
N TRP A 261 -28.39 -9.94 -3.90
CA TRP A 261 -29.47 -9.38 -3.07
C TRP A 261 -28.94 -8.15 -2.33
#